data_AF-A0A7W4HB63-F1
#
_entry.id   AF-A0A7W4HB63-F1
#
_cell.length_a   1.000
_cell.length_b   1.000
_cell.length_c   1.000
_cell.angle_alpha   90.00
_cell.angle_beta   90.00
_cell.angle_gamma   90.00
#
_symmetry.space_group_name_H-M   'P 1'
#
loop_
_entity.id
_entity.type
_entity.pdbx_description
1 polymer ?
#
loop_
_entity_poly.entity_id
_entity_poly.type
_entity_poly.pdbx_seq_one_letter_code
_entity_poly.pdbx_strand_id
1 'polypeptide(L)'
;MKTINSYKVLSLVDSYQEWPIPRIFGDDHYYTFMHGSLFGLFNLSDEKVVNLLAINNTKMHNGQFLKFIEFLEKFTRENDLKFMIGELFNRRLDDWFARRGYQKERDSRIYNPNSNIANVLKKYSR
;
A
#
# COMPACT_ATOMS: atom_id res chain seq x y z
N MET A 1 6.50 14.65 -24.14
CA MET A 1 6.72 13.67 -23.06
C MET A 1 5.37 13.20 -22.57
N LYS A 2 5.06 11.89 -22.60
CA LYS A 2 3.96 11.37 -21.79
C LYS A 2 4.36 11.63 -20.34
N THR A 3 3.58 12.39 -19.58
CA THR A 3 3.75 12.48 -18.13
C THR A 3 3.58 11.06 -17.61
N ILE A 4 4.66 10.41 -17.18
CA ILE A 4 4.63 9.06 -16.59
C ILE A 4 4.68 9.30 -15.09
N ASN A 5 3.53 9.63 -14.50
CA ASN A 5 3.42 9.79 -13.05
C ASN A 5 2.34 8.84 -12.51
N SER A 6 2.46 8.57 -11.21
CA SER A 6 1.64 7.60 -10.49
C SER A 6 0.15 7.98 -10.45
N TYR A 7 -0.18 9.28 -10.53
CA TYR A 7 -1.54 9.84 -10.49
C TYR A 7 -2.53 9.26 -11.49
N LYS A 8 -2.05 8.72 -12.62
CA LYS A 8 -2.92 8.04 -13.59
C LYS A 8 -3.66 6.85 -12.99
N VAL A 9 -3.17 6.26 -11.90
CA VAL A 9 -3.86 5.15 -11.21
C VAL A 9 -5.25 5.58 -10.73
N LEU A 10 -5.47 6.87 -10.47
CA LEU A 10 -6.74 7.41 -10.02
C LEU A 10 -7.85 7.30 -11.08
N SER A 11 -7.51 7.05 -12.36
CA SER A 11 -8.52 6.77 -13.39
C SER A 11 -9.07 5.34 -13.35
N LEU A 12 -8.53 4.47 -12.49
CA LEU A 12 -8.94 3.07 -12.37
C LEU A 12 -10.00 2.83 -11.28
N VAL A 13 -10.24 3.84 -10.44
CA VAL A 13 -11.13 3.76 -9.29
C VAL A 13 -12.42 4.53 -9.56
N ASP A 14 -13.50 4.15 -8.89
CA ASP A 14 -14.83 4.73 -9.13
C ASP A 14 -14.90 6.16 -8.60
N SER A 15 -14.24 6.41 -7.47
CA SER A 15 -14.05 7.75 -6.93
C SER A 15 -12.78 7.81 -6.07
N TYR A 16 -12.23 9.01 -5.93
CA TYR A 16 -11.12 9.29 -5.06
C TYR A 16 -11.25 10.68 -4.43
N GLN A 17 -10.61 10.85 -3.29
CA GLN A 17 -10.51 12.12 -2.60
C GLN A 17 -9.09 12.28 -2.06
N GLU A 18 -8.46 13.40 -2.38
CA GLU A 18 -7.18 13.78 -1.78
C GLU A 18 -7.39 14.14 -0.32
N TRP A 19 -6.61 13.52 0.55
CA TRP A 19 -6.56 13.88 1.95
C TRP A 19 -5.72 15.15 2.11
N PRO A 20 -6.24 16.19 2.80
CA PRO A 20 -5.52 17.43 3.02
C PRO A 20 -4.46 17.27 4.13
N ILE A 21 -3.57 16.27 4.02
CA ILE A 21 -2.31 16.19 4.77
C ILE A 21 -1.07 16.73 3.99
N PRO A 22 -1.12 17.58 2.94
CA PRO A 22 0.11 18.03 2.28
C PRO A 22 0.84 19.13 3.06
N ARG A 23 0.88 19.07 4.41
CA ARG A 23 1.65 20.02 5.25
C ARG A 23 2.46 19.42 6.39
N ILE A 24 2.37 18.12 6.67
CA ILE A 24 3.11 17.50 7.81
C ILE A 24 4.18 16.51 7.37
N PHE A 25 4.04 15.84 6.21
CA PHE A 25 4.91 14.71 5.82
C PHE A 25 5.69 14.88 4.49
N GLY A 26 5.66 16.05 3.83
CA GLY A 26 6.43 16.32 2.60
C GLY A 26 5.60 16.32 1.32
N ASP A 27 6.23 16.00 0.18
CA ASP A 27 5.69 16.02 -1.20
C ASP A 27 4.81 14.79 -1.56
N ASP A 28 4.44 13.98 -0.56
CA ASP A 28 3.61 12.79 -0.75
C ASP A 28 2.12 13.15 -0.74
N HIS A 29 1.40 12.79 -1.82
CA HIS A 29 -0.03 13.04 -1.94
C HIS A 29 -0.83 11.78 -1.62
N TYR A 30 -1.75 11.91 -0.66
CA TYR A 30 -2.53 10.80 -0.14
C TYR A 30 -3.95 10.83 -0.71
N TYR A 31 -4.37 9.73 -1.34
CA TYR A 31 -5.69 9.62 -1.94
C TYR A 31 -6.45 8.44 -1.36
N THR A 32 -7.54 8.73 -0.67
CA THR A 32 -8.55 7.71 -0.39
C THR A 32 -9.31 7.39 -1.68
N PHE A 33 -9.66 6.13 -1.89
CA PHE A 33 -10.42 5.72 -3.07
C PHE A 33 -11.51 4.70 -2.76
N MET A 34 -12.48 4.62 -3.67
CA MET A 34 -13.48 3.56 -3.74
C MET A 34 -13.43 2.88 -5.10
N HIS A 35 -13.51 1.55 -5.11
CA HIS A 35 -13.71 0.77 -6.32
C HIS A 35 -14.58 -0.46 -6.03
N GLY A 36 -15.84 -0.42 -6.47
CA GLY A 36 -16.85 -1.40 -6.10
C GLY A 36 -17.04 -1.47 -4.57
N SER A 37 -16.69 -2.61 -3.97
CA SER A 37 -16.74 -2.83 -2.52
C SER A 37 -15.41 -2.56 -1.80
N LEU A 38 -14.39 -2.14 -2.56
CA LEU A 38 -13.07 -1.83 -2.07
C LEU A 38 -12.98 -0.37 -1.66
N PHE A 39 -12.35 -0.13 -0.51
CA PHE A 39 -11.97 1.17 -0.01
C PHE A 39 -10.50 1.13 0.32
N GLY A 40 -9.72 2.11 -0.12
CA GLY A 40 -8.28 2.08 0.13
C GLY A 40 -7.63 3.46 0.15
N LEU A 41 -6.32 3.43 0.30
CA LEU A 41 -5.45 4.60 0.40
C LEU A 41 -4.25 4.40 -0.51
N PHE A 42 -4.07 5.30 -1.47
CA PHE A 42 -2.82 5.46 -2.20
C PHE A 42 -1.96 6.56 -1.56
N ASN A 43 -0.64 6.36 -1.56
CA ASN A 43 0.35 7.43 -1.52
C ASN A 43 0.95 7.53 -2.93
N LEU A 44 0.79 8.69 -3.53
CA LEU A 44 1.20 8.99 -4.90
C LEU A 44 2.16 10.19 -4.85
N SER A 45 3.21 10.10 -5.64
CA SER A 45 4.15 11.18 -5.87
C SER A 45 4.40 11.34 -7.37
N ASP A 46 5.13 12.38 -7.76
CA ASP A 46 5.58 12.53 -9.16
C ASP A 46 6.61 11.47 -9.58
N GLU A 47 6.98 10.57 -8.68
CA GLU A 47 7.77 9.40 -8.98
C GLU A 47 6.99 8.33 -9.75
N LYS A 48 7.72 7.38 -10.32
CA LYS A 48 7.17 6.21 -11.03
C LYS A 48 6.74 5.11 -10.05
N VAL A 49 6.04 5.45 -8.97
CA VAL A 49 5.64 4.49 -7.91
C VAL A 49 4.16 4.66 -7.58
N VAL A 50 3.40 3.58 -7.67
CA VAL A 50 2.05 3.48 -7.10
C VAL A 50 2.16 2.77 -5.76
N ASN A 51 1.94 3.47 -4.65
CA ASN A 51 2.00 2.90 -3.32
C ASN A 51 0.59 2.71 -2.73
N LEU A 52 0.12 1.46 -2.68
CA LEU A 52 -1.15 1.11 -2.05
C LEU A 52 -0.94 0.86 -0.56
N LEU A 53 -1.16 1.88 0.27
CA LEU A 53 -0.88 1.83 1.71
C LEU A 53 -1.88 0.99 2.50
N ALA A 54 -3.15 1.07 2.14
CA ALA A 54 -4.20 0.34 2.81
C ALA A 54 -5.32 0.02 1.83
N ILE A 55 -5.97 -1.12 2.06
CA ILE A 55 -7.12 -1.54 1.30
C ILE A 55 -7.98 -2.46 2.15
N ASN A 56 -9.28 -2.18 2.15
CA ASN A 56 -10.30 -2.95 2.80
C ASN A 56 -11.36 -3.35 1.78
N ASN A 57 -11.96 -4.51 1.99
CA ASN A 57 -13.11 -4.97 1.21
C ASN A 57 -14.31 -5.13 2.13
N THR A 58 -15.31 -4.28 1.93
CA THR A 58 -16.57 -4.31 2.70
C THR A 58 -17.42 -5.56 2.44
N LYS A 59 -17.17 -6.28 1.36
CA LYS A 59 -17.85 -7.54 1.02
C LYS A 59 -16.84 -8.69 0.99
N MET A 60 -16.83 -9.48 2.05
CA MET A 60 -15.91 -10.62 2.17
C MET A 60 -16.08 -11.63 1.02
N HIS A 61 -14.96 -12.23 0.59
CA HIS A 61 -14.92 -13.37 -0.34
C HIS A 61 -15.54 -13.19 -1.74
N ASN A 62 -15.74 -11.96 -2.22
CA ASN A 62 -16.29 -11.70 -3.55
C ASN A 62 -15.25 -11.65 -4.70
N GLY A 63 -13.97 -11.91 -4.39
CA GLY A 63 -12.87 -11.90 -5.35
C GLY A 63 -12.46 -10.51 -5.87
N GLN A 64 -13.13 -9.42 -5.46
CA GLN A 64 -12.81 -8.09 -5.97
C GLN A 64 -11.40 -7.65 -5.61
N PHE A 65 -10.94 -7.95 -4.39
CA PHE A 65 -9.58 -7.62 -3.95
C PHE A 65 -8.53 -8.18 -4.92
N LEU A 66 -8.57 -9.49 -5.21
CA LEU A 66 -7.58 -10.14 -6.07
C LEU A 66 -7.63 -9.58 -7.51
N LYS A 67 -8.84 -9.41 -8.06
CA LYS A 67 -9.03 -8.82 -9.40
C LYS A 67 -8.48 -7.40 -9.47
N PHE A 68 -8.68 -6.61 -8.42
CA PHE A 68 -8.18 -5.24 -8.36
C PHE A 68 -6.65 -5.19 -8.28
N ILE A 69 -6.04 -6.05 -7.46
CA ILE A 69 -4.58 -6.16 -7.40
C ILE A 69 -3.99 -6.55 -8.77
N GLU A 70 -4.57 -7.55 -9.45
CA GLU A 70 -4.14 -7.94 -10.80
C GLU A 70 -4.30 -6.81 -11.82
N PHE A 71 -5.34 -5.99 -11.65
CA PHE A 71 -5.57 -4.82 -12.48
C PHE A 71 -4.51 -3.73 -12.23
N LEU A 72 -4.15 -3.46 -10.97
CA LEU A 72 -3.06 -2.55 -10.61
C LEU A 72 -1.70 -3.02 -11.12
N GLU A 73 -1.39 -4.32 -11.00
CA GLU A 73 -0.17 -4.92 -11.55
C GLU A 73 -0.08 -4.75 -13.06
N LYS A 74 -1.18 -5.01 -13.78
CA LYS A 74 -1.23 -4.80 -15.23
C LYS A 74 -1.00 -3.33 -15.57
N PHE A 75 -1.73 -2.43 -14.90
CA PHE A 75 -1.64 -1.00 -15.15
C PHE A 75 -0.23 -0.46 -14.92
N THR A 76 0.38 -0.82 -13.79
CA THR A 76 1.74 -0.36 -13.44
C THR A 76 2.77 -0.87 -14.44
N ARG A 77 2.69 -2.13 -14.85
CA ARG A 77 3.52 -2.68 -15.93
C ARG A 77 3.34 -1.96 -17.27
N GLU A 78 2.11 -1.68 -17.67
CA GLU A 78 1.80 -1.00 -18.95
C GLU A 78 2.22 0.48 -18.97
N ASN A 79 2.39 1.08 -17.79
CA ASN A 79 2.78 2.49 -17.64
C ASN A 79 4.23 2.67 -17.17
N ASP A 80 5.04 1.61 -17.10
CA ASP A 80 6.42 1.66 -16.59
C ASP A 80 6.50 2.28 -15.18
N LEU A 81 5.60 1.83 -14.30
CA LEU A 81 5.51 2.21 -12.89
C LEU A 81 5.91 1.02 -12.00
N LYS A 82 6.52 1.30 -10.86
CA LYS A 82 6.68 0.35 -9.77
C LYS A 82 5.38 0.27 -8.97
N PHE A 83 5.01 -0.92 -8.56
CA PHE A 83 3.87 -1.14 -7.67
C PHE A 83 4.36 -1.58 -6.30
N MET A 84 3.94 -0.85 -5.27
CA MET A 84 4.25 -1.14 -3.87
C MET A 84 2.95 -1.28 -3.09
N ILE A 85 2.97 -2.18 -2.10
CA ILE A 85 1.83 -2.41 -1.21
C ILE A 85 2.34 -2.24 0.22
N GLY A 86 1.80 -1.25 0.90
CA GLY A 86 2.02 -1.00 2.32
C GLY A 86 1.27 -1.99 3.20
N GLU A 87 1.83 -2.19 4.40
CA GLU A 87 1.24 -2.85 5.57
C GLU A 87 0.12 -3.88 5.30
N LEU A 88 0.51 -5.08 4.86
CA LEU A 88 -0.39 -6.22 4.76
C LEU A 88 -0.52 -6.93 6.12
N PHE A 89 -1.61 -6.66 6.84
CA PHE A 89 -1.94 -7.35 8.10
C PHE A 89 -2.61 -8.73 7.87
N ASN A 90 -2.13 -9.51 6.89
CA ASN A 90 -2.66 -10.84 6.59
C ASN A 90 -1.58 -11.78 6.04
N ARG A 91 -1.17 -12.78 6.84
CA ARG A 91 -0.13 -13.75 6.45
C ARG A 91 -0.49 -14.55 5.19
N ARG A 92 -1.76 -14.87 4.94
CA ARG A 92 -2.15 -15.59 3.71
C ARG A 92 -1.92 -14.75 2.47
N LEU A 93 -2.04 -13.42 2.59
CA LEU A 93 -1.71 -12.49 1.51
C LEU A 93 -0.19 -12.38 1.33
N ASP A 94 0.61 -12.39 2.40
CA ASP A 94 2.08 -12.41 2.29
C ASP A 94 2.56 -13.57 1.38
N ASP A 95 2.08 -14.79 1.64
CA ASP A 95 2.45 -15.97 0.83
C ASP A 95 1.95 -15.86 -0.62
N TRP A 96 0.77 -15.27 -0.81
CA TRP A 96 0.19 -15.06 -2.13
C TRP A 96 1.01 -14.07 -2.96
N PHE A 97 1.45 -12.96 -2.35
CA PHE A 97 2.32 -11.97 -2.99
C PHE A 97 3.74 -12.51 -3.23
N ALA A 98 4.30 -13.26 -2.28
CA ALA A 98 5.62 -13.87 -2.45
C ALA A 98 5.68 -14.80 -3.67
N ARG A 99 4.63 -15.60 -3.90
CA ARG A 99 4.51 -16.46 -5.11
C ARG A 99 4.45 -15.66 -6.42
N ARG A 100 4.10 -14.38 -6.37
CA ARG A 100 4.06 -13.45 -7.52
C ARG A 100 5.35 -12.63 -7.65
N GLY A 101 6.38 -12.94 -6.87
CA GLY A 101 7.69 -12.29 -6.95
C GLY A 101 7.85 -11.02 -6.10
N TYR A 102 6.86 -10.70 -5.26
CA TYR A 102 7.02 -9.59 -4.31
C TYR A 102 8.02 -9.98 -3.23
N GLN A 103 8.94 -9.07 -2.95
CA GLN A 103 9.88 -9.19 -1.84
C GLN A 103 9.37 -8.34 -0.68
N LYS A 104 9.17 -8.97 0.47
CA LYS A 104 8.76 -8.26 1.68
C LYS A 104 9.97 -7.55 2.27
N GLU A 105 9.95 -6.23 2.22
CA GLU A 105 10.87 -5.43 3.03
C GLU A 105 10.42 -5.50 4.49
N ARG A 106 11.31 -5.95 5.38
CA ARG A 106 11.04 -5.97 6.82
C ARG A 106 11.16 -4.56 7.34
N ASP A 107 10.04 -3.90 7.55
CA ASP A 107 10.02 -2.68 8.33
C ASP A 107 9.83 -2.98 9.83
N SER A 108 10.70 -2.38 10.66
CA SER A 108 10.92 -2.72 12.07
C SER A 108 10.32 -1.69 13.03
N ARG A 109 9.24 -1.03 12.60
CA ARG A 109 8.59 0.06 13.34
C ARG A 109 7.58 -0.48 14.36
N ILE A 110 8.07 -1.20 15.37
CA ILE A 110 7.29 -1.50 16.59
C ILE A 110 7.33 -0.26 17.48
N TYR A 111 6.24 0.49 17.51
CA TYR A 111 6.05 1.55 18.50
C TYR A 111 5.44 0.97 19.76
N ASN A 112 6.29 0.74 20.77
CA ASN A 112 5.84 0.35 22.11
C ASN A 112 5.61 1.64 22.93
N PRO A 113 4.36 1.98 23.29
CA PRO A 113 4.07 3.16 24.11
C PRO A 113 4.55 3.04 25.56
N ASN A 114 4.98 1.83 25.99
CA ASN A 114 5.42 1.52 27.34
C ASN A 114 6.86 0.99 27.34
N SER A 115 7.83 1.90 27.27
CA SER A 115 9.27 1.61 27.27
C SER A 115 9.84 1.11 28.61
N ASN A 116 9.10 0.30 29.37
CA ASN A 116 9.66 -0.48 30.50
C ASN A 116 10.23 -1.84 30.05
N ILE A 117 10.14 -2.19 28.76
CA ILE A 117 10.64 -3.46 28.21
C ILE A 117 12.14 -3.42 27.83
N ALA A 118 12.81 -2.26 27.95
CA ALA A 118 14.25 -2.14 27.72
C ALA A 118 15.10 -3.10 28.60
N ASN A 119 14.54 -3.61 29.70
CA ASN A 119 15.21 -4.57 30.59
C ASN A 119 14.94 -6.05 30.28
N VAL A 120 13.99 -6.40 29.40
CA VAL A 120 13.68 -7.82 29.09
C VAL A 120 14.62 -8.38 28.02
N LEU A 121 15.08 -7.55 27.08
CA LEU A 121 15.98 -7.97 25.99
C LEU A 121 17.46 -8.09 26.41
N LYS A 122 17.85 -7.62 27.61
CA LYS A 122 19.17 -7.91 28.21
C LYS A 122 19.27 -9.32 28.81
N LYS A 123 18.17 -10.05 28.97
CA LYS A 123 18.17 -11.39 29.61
C LYS A 123 18.49 -12.54 28.63
N TYR A 124 18.41 -12.32 27.32
CA TYR A 124 18.66 -13.34 26.30
C TYR A 124 19.83 -13.00 25.36
N SER A 125 20.67 -12.05 25.76
CA SER A 125 21.98 -11.78 25.12
C SER A 125 23.11 -12.31 26.02
N ARG A 126 23.23 -13.64 26.07
CA ARG A 126 24.47 -14.38 26.34
C ARG A 126 24.49 -15.61 25.45
#